data_AF-A0A0P1B7A4-F1
#
_entry.id   AF-A0A0P1B7A4-F1
#
_cell.length_a   1.000
_cell.length_b   1.000
_cell.length_c   1.000
_cell.angle_alpha   90.00
_cell.angle_beta   90.00
_cell.angle_gamma   90.00
#
_symmetry.space_group_name_H-M   'P 1'
#
loop_
_entity.id
_entity.type
_entity.pdbx_description
1 polymer ?
#
loop_
_entity_poly.entity_id
_entity_poly.type
_entity_poly.pdbx_seq_one_letter_code
_entity_poly.pdbx_strand_id
1 'polypeptide(L)'
;MSTTIQYEIQPQRRGGRVRGAEGYHKEDIVALLNCVRTIVPITTDEWDEVLEEYRNTHAIPNIRAQRDTISLKTKFKQLLRNHKPGLDSRSDVREAGLILDLIEAKMANGKSQQRRGGRVRGAEGFSLADSKALLSIVRRLLPVQRSSWDQVAKEYCKEYAEPNDRASRDGSSLKNKFRHWLKKDTANVAREEVTQALVIHEAITAKLKKMAYVVESAEHDVETMNVEAMIEKVEGTACVSSLTVEGPSSSDGGEEVSTLGTRRGGRALGSEGYSQTDTWALLACVREVLPTEQSTWEQVLQLYRTKHAVPNNRAQRNSTGVKIKFRQLLNYRENSSKPLPETVLEARVISKEIDARGRNRKHEHLDSGLDASLSHTSDELASNGSEDNRAGLSHDEQRSSKKRLDVDATVATSIGSLQQSLNESVKRQKHAMSVQSQDLDSESLRVEIASRELTLLRQREQREAELRVWEKERTMREKQRMDMETWVFVCDRLRTLHRERAIEQNLNIVDEINEEIAMLKIKKQQLASLMA
;
A
#
# COMPACT_ATOMS: atom_id res chain seq x y z
N MET A 1 3.32 -9.25 -60.06
CA MET A 1 2.15 -9.86 -59.40
C MET A 1 2.32 -9.70 -57.91
N SER A 2 1.75 -8.65 -57.35
CA SER A 2 1.83 -8.32 -55.92
C SER A 2 0.61 -8.89 -55.22
N THR A 3 0.78 -9.91 -54.39
CA THR A 3 -0.27 -10.41 -53.51
C THR A 3 -0.14 -9.75 -52.14
N THR A 4 -0.94 -8.71 -51.94
CA THR A 4 -1.20 -8.11 -50.63
C THR A 4 -2.03 -9.09 -49.80
N ILE A 5 -1.37 -9.77 -48.85
CA ILE A 5 -2.05 -10.57 -47.82
C ILE A 5 -2.58 -9.58 -46.76
N GLN A 6 -3.90 -9.36 -46.75
CA GLN A 6 -4.56 -8.65 -45.67
C GLN A 6 -4.58 -9.55 -44.42
N TYR A 7 -3.77 -9.20 -43.43
CA TYR A 7 -3.88 -9.77 -42.09
C TYR A 7 -5.05 -9.11 -41.37
N GLU A 8 -6.11 -9.88 -41.13
CA GLU A 8 -7.17 -9.51 -40.20
C GLU A 8 -6.60 -9.52 -38.77
N ILE A 9 -6.19 -8.35 -38.30
CA ILE A 9 -5.71 -8.14 -36.94
C ILE A 9 -6.89 -8.33 -36.00
N GLN A 10 -7.00 -9.52 -35.39
CA GLN A 10 -7.95 -9.73 -34.31
C GLN A 10 -7.67 -8.75 -33.16
N PRO A 11 -8.66 -7.92 -32.75
CA PRO A 11 -8.43 -6.92 -31.72
C PRO A 11 -8.11 -7.62 -30.40
N GLN A 12 -6.91 -7.32 -29.92
CA GLN A 12 -6.34 -7.74 -28.66
C GLN A 12 -7.37 -7.56 -27.52
N ARG A 13 -7.83 -8.68 -26.96
CA ARG A 13 -8.76 -8.73 -25.83
C ARG A 13 -8.13 -8.06 -24.60
N ARG A 14 -8.26 -6.74 -24.51
CA ARG A 14 -8.12 -6.00 -23.25
C ARG A 14 -9.17 -6.56 -22.30
N GLY A 15 -8.76 -7.00 -21.11
CA GLY A 15 -9.64 -7.56 -20.09
C GLY A 15 -10.94 -6.77 -20.01
N GLY A 16 -12.03 -7.38 -20.48
CA GLY A 16 -13.33 -6.75 -20.55
C GLY A 16 -13.76 -6.35 -19.15
N ARG A 17 -14.33 -5.15 -19.02
CA ARG A 17 -15.12 -4.79 -17.84
C ARG A 17 -16.11 -5.92 -17.59
N VAL A 18 -16.26 -6.32 -16.32
CA VAL A 18 -17.24 -7.33 -15.90
C VAL A 18 -18.58 -7.02 -16.58
N ARG A 19 -19.17 -8.03 -17.24
CA ARG A 19 -20.47 -7.91 -17.90
C ARG A 19 -21.47 -7.40 -16.85
N GLY A 20 -21.96 -6.16 -17.00
CA GLY A 20 -22.80 -5.46 -16.02
C GLY A 20 -22.19 -4.22 -15.35
N ALA A 21 -20.91 -3.89 -15.60
CA ALA A 21 -20.34 -2.63 -15.13
C ALA A 21 -20.83 -1.45 -15.99
N GLU A 22 -22.03 -0.95 -15.69
CA GLU A 22 -22.55 0.29 -16.26
C GLU A 22 -21.56 1.43 -15.96
N GLY A 23 -21.13 2.15 -17.00
CA GLY A 23 -20.33 3.36 -16.82
C GLY A 23 -21.19 4.52 -16.28
N TYR A 24 -20.55 5.57 -15.78
CA TYR A 24 -21.24 6.83 -15.47
C TYR A 24 -21.80 7.43 -16.75
N HIS A 25 -23.12 7.53 -16.82
CA HIS A 25 -23.82 8.23 -17.90
C HIS A 25 -23.71 9.74 -17.70
N LYS A 26 -24.08 10.53 -18.71
CA LYS A 26 -24.03 12.00 -18.62
C LYS A 26 -24.93 12.52 -17.49
N GLU A 27 -26.13 11.95 -17.36
CA GLU A 27 -27.07 12.27 -16.28
C GLU A 27 -26.50 11.97 -14.90
N ASP A 28 -25.83 10.82 -14.75
CA ASP A 28 -25.20 10.42 -13.48
C ASP A 28 -24.09 11.41 -13.08
N ILE A 29 -23.37 11.95 -14.06
CA ILE A 29 -22.34 12.98 -13.81
C ILE A 29 -22.99 14.28 -13.35
N VAL A 30 -24.06 14.73 -14.01
CA VAL A 30 -24.78 15.95 -13.61
C VAL A 30 -25.38 15.81 -12.22
N ALA A 31 -26.03 14.68 -11.92
CA ALA A 31 -26.58 14.41 -10.60
C ALA A 31 -25.50 14.36 -9.52
N LEU A 32 -24.37 13.71 -9.79
CA LEU A 32 -23.22 13.70 -8.89
C LEU A 32 -22.71 15.11 -8.62
N LEU A 33 -22.51 15.93 -9.66
CA LEU A 33 -22.02 17.30 -9.50
C LEU A 33 -22.99 18.16 -8.69
N ASN A 34 -24.30 18.02 -8.92
CA ASN A 34 -25.32 18.69 -8.12
C ASN A 34 -25.24 18.29 -6.64
N CYS A 35 -25.16 16.99 -6.33
CA CYS A 35 -25.06 16.52 -4.94
C CYS A 35 -23.78 17.04 -4.25
N VAL A 36 -22.63 16.97 -4.93
CA VAL A 36 -21.35 17.47 -4.41
C VAL A 36 -21.38 18.98 -4.23
N ARG A 37 -22.05 19.72 -5.13
CA ARG A 37 -22.22 21.17 -5.03
C ARG A 37 -23.08 21.58 -3.84
N THR A 38 -24.14 20.84 -3.56
CA THR A 38 -25.05 21.13 -2.44
C THR A 38 -24.36 20.90 -1.09
N ILE A 39 -23.63 19.79 -0.95
CA ILE A 39 -23.04 19.37 0.33
C ILE A 39 -21.65 19.99 0.54
N VAL A 40 -20.89 20.17 -0.54
CA VAL A 40 -19.51 20.69 -0.54
C VAL A 40 -18.61 19.86 0.39
N PRO A 41 -18.36 18.58 0.07
CA PRO A 41 -17.78 17.62 1.00
C PRO A 41 -16.27 17.82 1.21
N ILE A 42 -15.87 18.03 2.46
CA ILE A 42 -14.50 18.13 2.96
C ILE A 42 -14.11 16.86 3.74
N THR A 43 -15.02 16.32 4.55
CA THR A 43 -14.79 15.13 5.39
C THR A 43 -15.33 13.85 4.75
N THR A 44 -14.94 12.68 5.29
CA THR A 44 -15.48 11.39 4.81
C THR A 44 -16.98 11.29 5.06
N ASP A 45 -17.45 11.75 6.21
CA ASP A 45 -18.88 11.71 6.58
C ASP A 45 -19.72 12.55 5.60
N GLU A 46 -19.24 13.73 5.21
CA GLU A 46 -19.90 14.56 4.19
C GLU A 46 -19.90 13.89 2.79
N TRP A 47 -18.93 13.01 2.50
CA TRP A 47 -18.98 12.20 1.28
C TRP A 47 -20.04 11.10 1.36
N ASP A 48 -20.33 10.58 2.55
CA ASP A 48 -21.43 9.62 2.76
C ASP A 48 -22.79 10.32 2.64
N GLU A 49 -22.92 11.56 3.09
CA GLU A 49 -24.10 12.41 2.82
C GLU A 49 -24.30 12.61 1.30
N VAL A 50 -23.22 12.85 0.54
CA VAL A 50 -23.30 12.94 -0.94
C VAL A 50 -23.81 11.65 -1.56
N LEU A 51 -23.40 10.51 -1.01
CA LEU A 51 -23.87 9.21 -1.48
C LEU A 51 -25.36 9.03 -1.19
N GLU A 52 -25.82 9.38 0.01
CA GLU A 52 -27.22 9.28 0.40
C GLU A 52 -28.11 10.19 -0.48
N GLU A 53 -27.70 11.44 -0.66
CA GLU A 53 -28.40 12.39 -1.53
C GLU A 53 -28.46 11.89 -2.98
N TYR A 54 -27.35 11.37 -3.51
CA TYR A 54 -27.30 10.80 -4.86
C TYR A 54 -28.23 9.58 -5.01
N ARG A 55 -28.32 8.73 -3.97
CA ARG A 55 -29.21 7.56 -3.98
C ARG A 55 -30.68 7.99 -3.96
N ASN A 56 -31.02 8.93 -3.10
CA ASN A 56 -32.39 9.39 -2.90
C ASN A 56 -32.92 10.19 -4.10
N THR A 57 -32.10 11.07 -4.66
CA THR A 57 -32.53 11.99 -5.73
C THR A 57 -32.40 11.40 -7.14
N HIS A 58 -31.41 10.52 -7.37
CA HIS A 58 -31.10 10.06 -8.73
C HIS A 58 -31.07 8.54 -8.88
N ALA A 59 -30.35 7.82 -8.03
CA ALA A 59 -30.11 6.39 -8.29
C ALA A 59 -31.36 5.52 -8.10
N ILE A 60 -32.08 5.69 -6.99
CA ILE A 60 -33.29 4.91 -6.69
C ILE A 60 -34.45 5.28 -7.61
N PRO A 61 -34.79 6.57 -7.81
CA PRO A 61 -35.92 6.94 -8.67
C PRO A 61 -35.74 6.52 -10.13
N ASN A 62 -34.51 6.54 -10.64
CA ASN A 62 -34.22 6.23 -12.04
C ASN A 62 -33.74 4.78 -12.27
N ILE A 63 -33.86 3.91 -11.25
CA ILE A 63 -33.45 2.48 -11.30
C ILE A 63 -32.01 2.34 -11.83
N ARG A 64 -31.11 3.22 -11.38
CA ARG A 64 -29.69 3.21 -11.77
C ARG A 64 -28.87 2.35 -10.82
N ALA A 65 -27.70 1.91 -11.29
CA ALA A 65 -26.75 1.19 -10.46
C ALA A 65 -26.40 1.96 -9.17
N GLN A 66 -26.61 1.32 -8.02
CA GLN A 66 -26.24 1.88 -6.72
C GLN A 66 -24.71 1.91 -6.59
N ARG A 67 -24.16 3.11 -6.51
CA ARG A 67 -22.71 3.33 -6.32
C ARG A 67 -22.35 3.33 -4.83
N ASP A 68 -21.06 3.25 -4.56
CA ASP A 68 -20.48 3.47 -3.24
C ASP A 68 -19.78 4.85 -3.16
N THR A 69 -19.48 5.30 -1.95
CA THR A 69 -18.84 6.58 -1.68
C THR A 69 -17.50 6.71 -2.43
N ILE A 70 -16.74 5.62 -2.49
CA ILE A 70 -15.43 5.57 -3.13
C ILE A 70 -15.55 5.78 -4.64
N SER A 71 -16.53 5.17 -5.30
CA SER A 71 -16.75 5.34 -6.74
C SER A 71 -17.15 6.77 -7.09
N LEU A 72 -18.08 7.38 -6.34
CA LEU A 72 -18.49 8.77 -6.57
C LEU A 72 -17.29 9.73 -6.40
N LYS A 73 -16.55 9.58 -5.30
CA LYS A 73 -15.33 10.37 -5.02
C LYS A 73 -14.26 10.20 -6.09
N THR A 74 -14.06 8.96 -6.56
CA THR A 74 -13.08 8.65 -7.61
C THR A 74 -13.50 9.29 -8.93
N LYS A 75 -14.79 9.23 -9.27
CA LYS A 75 -15.34 9.85 -10.48
C LYS A 75 -15.21 11.37 -10.45
N PHE A 76 -15.56 12.01 -9.33
CA PHE A 76 -15.38 13.46 -9.16
C PHE A 76 -13.91 13.86 -9.31
N LYS A 77 -12.98 13.15 -8.65
CA LYS A 77 -11.54 13.37 -8.83
C LYS A 77 -11.07 13.18 -10.27
N GLN A 78 -11.67 12.25 -11.00
CA GLN A 78 -11.35 12.05 -12.42
C GLN A 78 -11.76 13.26 -13.26
N LEU A 79 -12.92 13.88 -12.97
CA LEU A 79 -13.34 15.13 -13.62
C LEU A 79 -12.35 16.25 -13.32
N LEU A 80 -11.94 16.41 -12.06
CA LEU A 80 -10.96 17.42 -11.66
C LEU A 80 -9.58 17.24 -12.31
N ARG A 81 -9.11 16.00 -12.48
CA ARG A 81 -7.83 15.75 -13.18
C ARG A 81 -7.85 16.19 -14.64
N ASN A 82 -9.03 16.18 -15.25
CA ASN A 82 -9.22 16.62 -16.62
C ASN A 82 -9.45 18.12 -16.70
N HIS A 83 -9.68 18.80 -15.57
CA HIS A 83 -9.93 20.23 -15.53
C HIS A 83 -8.64 21.02 -15.76
N LYS A 84 -8.66 21.86 -16.79
CA LYS A 84 -7.64 22.85 -17.13
C LYS A 84 -8.31 24.22 -17.23
N PRO A 85 -8.03 25.14 -16.28
CA PRO A 85 -8.68 26.43 -16.25
C PRO A 85 -8.47 27.19 -17.57
N GLY A 86 -9.57 27.64 -18.18
CA GLY A 86 -9.55 28.42 -19.43
C GLY A 86 -9.46 27.62 -20.73
N LEU A 87 -9.26 26.30 -20.70
CA LEU A 87 -9.09 25.47 -21.90
C LEU A 87 -10.17 24.39 -22.09
N ASP A 88 -11.01 24.17 -21.09
CA ASP A 88 -11.95 23.04 -21.11
C ASP A 88 -13.23 23.33 -21.90
N SER A 89 -13.49 22.51 -22.92
CA SER A 89 -14.73 22.60 -23.71
C SER A 89 -15.92 21.87 -23.09
N ARG A 90 -15.69 21.02 -22.08
CA ARG A 90 -16.73 20.14 -21.50
C ARG A 90 -17.37 20.78 -20.26
N SER A 91 -18.69 20.96 -20.30
CA SER A 91 -19.45 21.64 -19.25
C SER A 91 -19.32 20.99 -17.88
N ASP A 92 -19.33 19.66 -17.82
CA ASP A 92 -19.22 18.87 -16.59
C ASP A 92 -17.85 19.02 -15.90
N VAL A 93 -16.78 19.12 -16.68
CA VAL A 93 -15.43 19.33 -16.16
C VAL A 93 -15.27 20.74 -15.59
N ARG A 94 -15.81 21.76 -16.28
CA ARG A 94 -15.84 23.14 -15.80
C ARG A 94 -16.64 23.27 -14.51
N GLU A 95 -17.79 22.63 -14.42
CA GLU A 95 -18.62 22.63 -13.22
C GLU A 95 -17.91 21.95 -12.04
N ALA A 96 -17.23 20.83 -12.27
CA ALA A 96 -16.40 20.21 -11.24
C ALA A 96 -15.32 21.17 -10.71
N GLY A 97 -14.70 21.97 -11.60
CA GLY A 97 -13.76 23.03 -11.22
C GLY A 97 -14.38 24.08 -10.30
N LEU A 98 -15.56 24.62 -10.66
CA LEU A 98 -16.27 25.58 -9.80
C LEU A 98 -16.64 25.00 -8.44
N ILE A 99 -17.01 23.72 -8.38
CA ILE A 99 -17.29 23.02 -7.12
C ILE A 99 -16.01 22.86 -6.28
N LEU A 100 -14.86 22.62 -6.91
CA LEU A 100 -13.58 22.59 -6.19
C LEU A 100 -13.29 23.94 -5.54
N ASP A 101 -13.49 25.04 -6.26
CA ASP A 101 -13.31 26.40 -5.71
C ASP A 101 -14.24 26.63 -4.50
N LEU A 102 -15.48 26.13 -4.54
CA LEU A 102 -16.40 26.17 -3.40
C LEU A 102 -15.89 25.33 -2.20
N ILE A 103 -15.36 24.14 -2.45
CA ILE A 103 -14.76 23.29 -1.41
C ILE A 103 -13.56 23.99 -0.79
N GLU A 104 -12.70 24.61 -1.60
CA GLU A 104 -11.54 25.38 -1.13
C GLU A 104 -11.96 26.60 -0.31
N ALA A 105 -12.99 27.34 -0.72
CA ALA A 105 -13.55 28.44 0.06
C ALA A 105 -14.13 27.95 1.41
N LYS A 106 -14.85 26.82 1.43
CA LYS A 106 -15.37 26.21 2.66
C LYS A 106 -14.24 25.77 3.60
N MET A 107 -13.12 25.26 3.06
CA MET A 107 -11.92 24.93 3.84
C MET A 107 -11.22 26.18 4.38
N ALA A 108 -11.12 27.26 3.60
CA ALA A 108 -10.48 28.52 4.00
C ALA A 108 -11.21 29.21 5.17
N ASN A 109 -12.52 29.02 5.28
CA ASN A 109 -13.34 29.54 6.39
C ASN A 109 -13.11 28.85 7.75
N GLY A 110 -12.04 28.06 7.89
CA GLY A 110 -11.47 27.66 9.19
C GLY A 110 -12.24 26.61 10.00
N LYS A 111 -13.42 26.18 9.55
CA LYS A 111 -14.21 25.14 10.23
C LYS A 111 -13.82 23.72 9.86
N SER A 112 -12.95 23.54 8.86
CA SER A 112 -12.48 22.20 8.50
C SER A 112 -11.48 21.72 9.54
N GLN A 113 -11.98 21.05 10.58
CA GLN A 113 -11.18 20.11 11.36
C GLN A 113 -10.77 18.99 10.40
N GLN A 114 -9.68 19.20 9.66
CA GLN A 114 -9.11 18.19 8.79
C GLN A 114 -8.48 17.13 9.69
N ARG A 115 -9.33 16.31 10.31
CA ARG A 115 -8.99 15.07 10.99
C ARG A 115 -8.52 14.10 9.91
N ARG A 116 -7.27 14.26 9.46
CA ARG A 116 -6.54 13.13 8.92
C ARG A 116 -6.43 12.12 10.04
N GLY A 117 -7.37 11.16 10.06
CA GLY A 117 -7.35 10.01 10.95
C GLY A 117 -5.93 9.42 10.98
N GLY A 118 -5.39 9.30 12.19
CA GLY A 118 -4.13 8.62 12.45
C GLY A 118 -2.98 9.46 12.99
N ARG A 119 -3.14 10.77 13.19
CA ARG A 119 -2.12 11.58 13.88
C ARG A 119 -2.68 12.10 15.21
N VAL A 120 -2.12 11.57 16.30
CA VAL A 120 -2.39 12.00 17.68
C VAL A 120 -2.33 13.53 17.77
N ARG A 121 -3.24 14.14 18.54
CA ARG A 121 -3.21 15.57 18.90
C ARG A 121 -1.79 15.93 19.35
N GLY A 122 -1.03 16.67 18.52
CA GLY A 122 0.40 16.92 18.71
C GLY A 122 1.31 16.61 17.50
N ALA A 123 0.84 15.83 16.52
CA ALA A 123 1.60 15.53 15.28
C ALA A 123 1.33 16.53 14.14
N GLU A 124 1.03 17.78 14.49
CA GLU A 124 1.05 18.87 13.53
C GLU A 124 2.49 19.05 13.02
N GLY A 125 2.66 19.24 11.71
CA GLY A 125 3.96 19.61 11.16
C GLY A 125 4.44 20.92 11.76
N PHE A 126 5.75 21.17 11.75
CA PHE A 126 6.27 22.50 12.05
C PHE A 126 5.91 23.42 10.90
N SER A 127 5.08 24.42 11.17
CA SER A 127 4.83 25.52 10.25
C SER A 127 6.11 26.36 10.07
N LEU A 128 6.10 27.28 9.09
CA LEU A 128 7.19 28.24 8.92
C LEU A 128 7.33 29.14 10.16
N ALA A 129 6.20 29.58 10.73
CA ALA A 129 6.17 30.39 11.95
C ALA A 129 6.69 29.60 13.17
N ASP A 130 6.31 28.33 13.30
CA ASP A 130 6.81 27.44 14.36
C ASP A 130 8.33 27.31 14.27
N SER A 131 8.84 27.21 13.04
CA SER A 131 10.27 27.05 12.76
C SER A 131 11.04 28.31 13.15
N LYS A 132 10.53 29.50 12.80
CA LYS A 132 11.12 30.79 13.18
C LYS A 132 11.12 31.00 14.70
N ALA A 133 10.00 30.71 15.36
CA ALA A 133 9.87 30.80 16.82
C ALA A 133 10.87 29.87 17.53
N LEU A 134 10.94 28.60 17.09
CA LEU A 134 11.89 27.63 17.63
C LEU A 134 13.35 28.12 17.46
N LEU A 135 13.73 28.57 16.26
CA LEU A 135 15.09 29.04 16.00
C LEU A 135 15.44 30.27 16.84
N SER A 136 14.50 31.20 17.05
CA SER A 136 14.68 32.36 17.93
C SER A 136 15.01 31.94 19.37
N ILE A 137 14.24 31.00 19.92
CA ILE A 137 14.42 30.51 21.30
C ILE A 137 15.73 29.70 21.43
N VAL A 138 16.04 28.84 20.47
CA VAL A 138 17.29 28.06 20.47
C VAL A 138 18.51 28.99 20.36
N ARG A 139 18.42 30.07 19.56
CA ARG A 139 19.47 31.10 19.46
C ARG A 139 19.69 31.82 20.78
N ARG A 140 18.61 32.13 21.52
CA ARG A 140 18.66 32.79 22.83
C ARG A 140 19.28 31.89 23.91
N LEU A 141 18.90 30.61 23.96
CA LEU A 141 19.32 29.70 25.03
C LEU A 141 20.65 28.97 24.76
N LEU A 142 20.97 28.71 23.48
CA LEU A 142 22.10 27.89 23.04
C LEU A 142 22.21 26.57 23.84
N PRO A 143 21.25 25.64 23.63
CA PRO A 143 21.11 24.43 24.44
C PRO A 143 22.21 23.39 24.14
N VAL A 144 23.11 23.17 25.10
CA VAL A 144 24.21 22.20 25.00
C VAL A 144 23.78 20.83 25.55
N GLN A 145 23.21 20.80 26.74
CA GLN A 145 22.83 19.57 27.47
C GLN A 145 21.38 19.16 27.21
N ARG A 146 21.00 17.93 27.58
CA ARG A 146 19.60 17.46 27.44
C ARG A 146 18.61 18.35 28.20
N SER A 147 18.90 18.70 29.45
CA SER A 147 18.08 19.58 30.30
C SER A 147 17.80 20.94 29.66
N SER A 148 18.78 21.50 28.95
CA SER A 148 18.61 22.78 28.26
C SER A 148 17.60 22.74 27.11
N TRP A 149 17.35 21.56 26.51
CA TRP A 149 16.27 21.39 25.52
C TRP A 149 14.88 21.34 26.16
N ASP A 150 14.77 20.90 27.42
CA ASP A 150 13.51 20.98 28.16
C ASP A 150 13.18 22.44 28.51
N GLN A 151 14.20 23.28 28.77
CA GLN A 151 14.00 24.72 28.89
C GLN A 151 13.55 25.35 27.58
N VAL A 152 14.16 24.98 26.45
CA VAL A 152 13.69 25.43 25.11
C VAL A 152 12.21 25.06 24.90
N ALA A 153 11.79 23.86 25.32
CA ALA A 153 10.40 23.43 25.20
C ALA A 153 9.45 24.27 26.08
N LYS A 154 9.84 24.55 27.33
CA LYS A 154 9.05 25.42 28.22
C LYS A 154 8.87 26.82 27.64
N GLU A 155 9.95 27.44 27.18
CA GLU A 155 9.91 28.76 26.55
C GLU A 155 9.09 28.73 25.24
N TYR A 156 9.26 27.71 24.41
CA TYR A 156 8.49 27.56 23.16
C TYR A 156 6.99 27.41 23.42
N CYS A 157 6.61 26.59 24.41
CA CYS A 157 5.22 26.40 24.77
C CYS A 157 4.60 27.70 25.28
N LYS A 158 5.30 28.40 26.18
CA LYS A 158 4.83 29.66 26.79
C LYS A 158 4.80 30.83 25.82
N GLU A 159 5.86 31.06 25.05
CA GLU A 159 6.02 32.27 24.22
C GLU A 159 5.29 32.14 22.87
N TYR A 160 5.10 30.93 22.36
CA TYR A 160 4.60 30.74 21.00
C TYR A 160 3.47 29.72 20.90
N ALA A 161 3.57 28.55 21.53
CA ALA A 161 2.56 27.51 21.31
C ALA A 161 1.20 27.89 21.93
N GLU A 162 1.17 28.30 23.20
CA GLU A 162 -0.06 28.69 23.90
C GLU A 162 -0.75 29.91 23.26
N PRO A 163 -0.05 31.01 22.93
CA PRO A 163 -0.70 32.17 22.30
C PRO A 163 -1.26 31.91 20.88
N ASN A 164 -0.79 30.87 20.20
CA ASN A 164 -1.18 30.54 18.82
C ASN A 164 -2.00 29.25 18.73
N ASP A 165 -2.55 28.76 19.85
CA ASP A 165 -3.32 27.52 19.96
C ASP A 165 -2.61 26.30 19.33
N ARG A 166 -1.28 26.26 19.39
CA ARG A 166 -0.47 25.15 18.88
C ARG A 166 -0.30 24.10 19.97
N ALA A 167 -0.19 22.84 19.57
CA ALA A 167 0.10 21.76 20.51
C ALA A 167 1.45 21.95 21.21
N SER A 168 1.47 21.75 22.54
CA SER A 168 2.69 21.72 23.34
C SER A 168 3.64 20.63 22.83
N ARG A 169 4.94 20.94 22.77
CA ARG A 169 5.98 20.03 22.29
C ARG A 169 7.03 19.79 23.38
N ASP A 170 7.61 18.61 23.39
CA ASP A 170 8.68 18.23 24.31
C ASP A 170 10.06 18.61 23.77
N GLY A 171 11.05 18.69 24.68
CA GLY A 171 12.43 19.05 24.33
C GLY A 171 13.05 18.10 23.28
N SER A 172 12.67 16.82 23.30
CA SER A 172 13.18 15.83 22.33
C SER A 172 12.64 16.08 20.92
N SER A 173 11.35 16.40 20.77
CA SER A 173 10.75 16.73 19.47
C SER A 173 11.40 17.98 18.86
N LEU A 174 11.57 19.04 19.66
CA LEU A 174 12.22 20.27 19.21
C LEU A 174 13.69 20.04 18.82
N LYS A 175 14.44 19.28 19.64
CA LYS A 175 15.83 18.89 19.36
C LYS A 175 15.96 18.09 18.08
N ASN A 176 15.06 17.11 17.87
CA ASN A 176 15.06 16.28 16.67
C ASN A 176 14.76 17.09 15.41
N LYS A 177 13.84 18.06 15.51
CA LYS A 177 13.55 18.99 14.41
C LYS A 177 14.77 19.86 14.08
N PHE A 178 15.42 20.43 15.10
CA PHE A 178 16.62 21.23 14.90
C PHE A 178 17.75 20.41 14.26
N ARG A 179 18.01 19.19 14.76
CA ARG A 179 18.99 18.27 14.16
C ARG A 179 18.65 17.87 12.73
N HIS A 180 17.37 17.78 12.39
CA HIS A 180 16.95 17.46 11.03
C HIS A 180 17.38 18.56 10.05
N TRP A 181 17.31 19.85 10.44
CA TRP A 181 17.83 20.95 9.61
C TRP A 181 19.34 20.87 9.39
N LEU A 182 20.09 20.28 10.32
CA LEU A 182 21.54 20.12 10.22
C LEU A 182 21.99 18.91 9.37
N LYS A 183 21.07 18.05 8.91
CA LYS A 183 21.44 16.88 8.11
C LYS A 183 21.87 17.31 6.70
N LYS A 184 22.89 16.63 6.14
CA LYS A 184 23.45 16.92 4.81
C LYS A 184 22.45 16.76 3.67
N ASP A 185 21.48 15.84 3.80
CA ASP A 185 20.47 15.58 2.75
C ASP A 185 19.52 16.76 2.55
N THR A 186 19.39 17.63 3.54
CA THR A 186 18.60 18.87 3.47
C THR A 186 19.35 20.05 2.84
N ALA A 187 20.67 19.93 2.62
CA ALA A 187 21.50 21.02 2.06
C ALA A 187 21.21 21.32 0.58
N ASN A 188 20.52 20.41 -0.14
CA ASN A 188 20.14 20.62 -1.54
C ASN A 188 18.93 21.54 -1.73
N VAL A 189 18.30 22.02 -0.66
CA VAL A 189 17.21 23.00 -0.74
C VAL A 189 17.60 24.21 0.09
N ALA A 190 17.92 25.32 -0.57
CA ALA A 190 18.23 26.59 0.07
C ALA A 190 17.01 27.10 0.86
N ARG A 191 16.93 26.72 2.14
CA ARG A 191 15.87 27.10 3.07
C ARG A 191 16.46 28.00 4.14
N GLU A 192 15.83 29.14 4.38
CA GLU A 192 16.26 30.13 5.39
C GLU A 192 16.38 29.51 6.78
N GLU A 193 15.54 28.54 7.11
CA GLU A 193 15.57 27.87 8.41
C GLU A 193 16.83 27.02 8.58
N VAL A 194 17.33 26.43 7.49
CA VAL A 194 18.53 25.60 7.49
C VAL A 194 19.77 26.47 7.68
N THR A 195 19.85 27.60 6.98
CA THR A 195 20.98 28.55 7.13
C THR A 195 21.02 29.13 8.54
N GLN A 196 19.87 29.53 9.09
CA GLN A 196 19.79 30.00 10.47
C GLN A 196 20.15 28.92 11.49
N ALA A 197 19.72 27.67 11.27
CA ALA A 197 20.06 26.56 12.14
C ALA A 197 21.57 26.27 12.16
N LEU A 198 22.25 26.38 11.02
CA LEU A 198 23.72 26.22 10.93
C LEU A 198 24.46 27.29 11.74
N VAL A 199 24.08 28.56 11.58
CA VAL A 199 24.66 29.67 12.38
C VAL A 199 24.45 29.45 13.88
N ILE A 200 23.25 29.02 14.27
CA ILE A 200 22.95 28.72 15.68
C ILE A 200 23.77 27.53 16.17
N HIS A 201 23.94 26.50 15.34
CA HIS A 201 24.74 25.33 15.68
C HIS A 201 26.21 25.69 15.92
N GLU A 202 26.80 26.55 15.08
CA GLU A 202 28.16 27.08 15.30
C GLU A 202 28.27 27.78 16.66
N ALA A 203 27.29 28.64 17.00
CA ALA A 203 27.25 29.30 18.31
C ALA A 203 27.14 28.31 19.49
N ILE A 204 26.32 27.25 19.36
CA ILE A 204 26.24 26.19 20.37
C ILE A 204 27.58 25.47 20.52
N THR A 205 28.26 25.15 19.40
CA THR A 205 29.58 24.50 19.45
C THR A 205 30.65 25.39 20.06
N ALA A 206 30.62 26.70 19.79
CA ALA A 206 31.53 27.67 20.41
C ALA A 206 31.30 27.75 21.94
N LYS A 207 30.03 27.78 22.38
CA LYS A 207 29.68 27.72 23.80
C LYS A 207 30.17 26.44 24.47
N LEU A 208 30.02 25.29 23.80
CA LEU A 208 30.53 24.01 24.29
C LEU A 208 32.06 24.01 24.44
N LYS A 209 32.80 24.53 23.46
CA LYS A 209 34.27 24.67 23.54
C LYS A 209 34.70 25.59 24.69
N LYS A 210 34.01 26.71 24.89
CA LYS A 210 34.29 27.62 26.01
C LYS A 210 34.07 26.95 27.37
N MET A 211 33.02 26.12 27.49
CA MET A 211 32.79 25.36 28.73
C MET A 211 33.87 24.30 28.97
N ALA A 212 34.36 23.63 27.92
CA ALA A 212 35.45 22.66 28.06
C ALA A 212 36.75 23.33 28.55
N TYR A 213 37.11 24.49 27.99
CA TYR A 213 38.31 25.24 28.41
C TYR A 213 38.27 25.67 29.88
N VAL A 214 37.10 26.07 30.39
CA VAL A 214 36.93 26.46 31.80
C VAL A 214 37.14 25.26 32.74
N VAL A 215 36.71 24.06 32.31
CA VAL A 215 36.92 22.84 33.10
C VAL A 215 38.41 22.47 33.12
N GLU A 216 39.08 22.49 31.97
CA GLU A 216 40.52 22.19 31.89
C GLU A 216 41.38 23.19 32.68
N SER A 217 41.03 24.49 32.66
CA SER A 217 41.75 25.50 33.44
C SER A 217 41.55 25.34 34.94
N ALA A 218 40.34 24.96 35.37
CA ALA A 218 40.04 24.74 36.78
C ALA A 218 40.72 23.47 37.34
N GLU A 219 40.98 22.45 36.51
CA GLU A 219 41.72 21.26 36.94
C GLU A 219 43.22 21.54 37.13
N HIS A 220 43.82 22.43 36.32
CA HIS A 220 45.21 22.84 36.49
C HIS A 220 45.46 23.74 37.72
N ASP A 221 44.49 24.56 38.12
CA ASP A 221 44.61 25.40 39.33
C ASP A 221 44.46 24.57 40.63
N VAL A 222 43.83 23.39 40.58
CA VAL A 222 43.69 22.51 41.75
C VAL A 222 44.94 21.63 41.98
N GLU A 223 45.68 21.28 40.93
CA GLU A 223 46.95 20.53 41.07
C GLU A 223 48.10 21.39 41.62
N THR A 224 48.06 22.71 41.46
CA THR A 224 49.13 23.59 41.96
C THR A 224 48.99 23.96 43.44
N MET A 225 47.78 23.94 44.02
CA MET A 225 47.59 24.22 45.46
C MET A 225 47.76 23.00 46.39
N ASN A 226 47.92 21.79 45.85
CA ASN A 226 48.03 20.57 46.66
C ASN A 226 49.46 20.04 46.84
N VAL A 227 50.48 20.71 46.28
CA VAL A 227 51.90 20.32 46.41
C VAL A 227 52.63 21.12 47.51
N GLU A 228 52.04 22.20 48.04
CA GLU A 228 52.72 23.12 48.97
C GLU A 228 52.29 23.00 50.44
N ALA A 229 51.44 22.02 50.79
CA ALA A 229 50.88 21.88 52.15
C ALA A 229 51.15 20.52 52.83
N MET A 230 52.24 19.82 52.49
CA MET A 230 52.54 18.51 53.11
C MET A 230 54.03 18.27 53.40
N ILE A 231 54.69 19.20 54.10
CA ILE A 231 55.95 18.95 54.82
C ILE A 231 55.93 19.70 56.16
N GLU A 232 55.32 19.13 57.21
CA GLU A 232 55.82 19.23 58.59
C GLU A 232 54.99 18.38 59.58
N LYS A 233 55.69 17.53 60.34
CA LYS A 233 55.37 17.05 61.70
C LYS A 233 54.11 16.16 61.88
N VAL A 234 54.04 15.17 62.78
CA VAL A 234 54.93 14.56 63.77
C VAL A 234 54.18 13.29 64.23
N GLU A 235 54.93 12.22 64.45
CA GLU A 235 54.81 11.13 65.43
C GLU A 235 53.42 10.74 66.01
N GLY A 236 53.17 9.42 66.02
CA GLY A 236 52.73 8.81 67.28
C GLY A 236 51.57 7.81 67.24
N THR A 237 51.93 6.53 67.06
CA THR A 237 51.54 5.43 67.97
C THR A 237 50.15 4.74 67.82
N ALA A 238 50.24 3.42 67.62
CA ALA A 238 49.31 2.34 68.01
C ALA A 238 47.98 2.18 67.24
N CYS A 239 47.46 0.99 66.92
CA CYS A 239 47.91 -0.40 67.05
C CYS A 239 46.84 -1.29 66.36
N VAL A 240 47.21 -2.55 66.07
CA VAL A 240 46.35 -3.74 65.88
C VAL A 240 45.73 -4.01 64.49
N SER A 241 46.47 -4.85 63.73
CA SER A 241 46.07 -6.17 63.20
C SER A 241 44.83 -6.30 62.29
N SER A 242 44.79 -7.13 61.24
CA SER A 242 45.76 -8.00 60.58
C SER A 242 45.03 -8.74 59.43
N LEU A 243 45.80 -9.17 58.42
CA LEU A 243 45.61 -10.35 57.55
C LEU A 243 44.51 -10.28 56.46
N THR A 244 44.84 -10.00 55.17
CA THR A 244 45.44 -10.89 54.11
C THR A 244 44.41 -11.80 53.45
N VAL A 245 44.20 -11.82 52.12
CA VAL A 245 44.97 -12.50 51.02
C VAL A 245 43.85 -12.99 50.07
N GLU A 246 43.85 -13.00 48.74
CA GLU A 246 44.87 -12.89 47.70
C GLU A 246 44.22 -12.61 46.32
N GLY A 247 44.96 -11.96 45.42
CA GLY A 247 44.82 -12.12 43.97
C GLY A 247 45.62 -13.35 43.47
N PRO A 248 45.61 -13.67 42.17
CA PRO A 248 46.55 -13.03 41.22
C PRO A 248 45.90 -12.73 39.84
N SER A 249 46.19 -11.64 39.14
CA SER A 249 47.43 -11.24 38.43
C SER A 249 47.86 -12.15 37.27
N SER A 250 47.76 -11.63 36.04
CA SER A 250 48.59 -11.88 34.84
C SER A 250 48.04 -10.97 33.73
N SER A 251 48.62 -9.83 33.34
CA SER A 251 49.93 -9.54 32.72
C SER A 251 50.09 -10.02 31.28
N ASP A 252 50.08 -9.02 30.39
CA ASP A 252 50.92 -8.77 29.20
C ASP A 252 50.61 -9.42 27.82
N GLY A 253 50.76 -8.58 26.78
CA GLY A 253 50.74 -8.91 25.35
C GLY A 253 49.82 -8.04 24.49
N GLY A 254 50.35 -6.95 23.93
CA GLY A 254 49.65 -6.11 22.95
C GLY A 254 49.76 -6.62 21.51
N GLU A 255 48.79 -6.25 20.66
CA GLU A 255 48.97 -5.91 19.24
C GLU A 255 47.68 -5.32 18.62
N GLU A 256 47.87 -4.65 17.50
CA GLU A 256 47.07 -3.62 16.85
C GLU A 256 45.65 -3.96 16.31
N VAL A 257 44.82 -2.91 16.30
CA VAL A 257 43.88 -2.49 15.23
C VAL A 257 42.81 -3.50 14.76
N SER A 258 41.54 -3.25 15.16
CA SER A 258 40.44 -2.93 14.23
C SER A 258 39.09 -2.78 14.95
N THR A 259 38.60 -1.53 14.97
CA THR A 259 37.18 -1.10 15.00
C THR A 259 36.18 -1.94 15.81
N LEU A 260 35.92 -1.50 17.04
CA LEU A 260 34.70 -1.81 17.79
C LEU A 260 33.46 -1.40 17.00
N GLY A 261 32.83 -2.38 16.36
CA GLY A 261 31.54 -2.24 15.69
C GLY A 261 30.46 -1.86 16.70
N THR A 262 29.97 -0.62 16.59
CA THR A 262 28.82 -0.11 17.32
C THR A 262 27.61 -1.01 17.02
N ARG A 263 27.08 -1.70 18.03
CA ARG A 263 25.84 -2.49 17.92
C ARG A 263 24.69 -1.57 17.52
N ARG A 264 24.38 -1.56 16.22
CA ARG A 264 23.23 -0.84 15.64
C ARG A 264 21.95 -1.54 16.08
N GLY A 265 21.04 -0.73 16.63
CA GLY A 265 19.74 -1.16 17.13
C GLY A 265 18.94 -2.03 16.16
N GLY A 266 18.16 -2.92 16.79
CA GLY A 266 17.39 -3.98 16.15
C GLY A 266 16.56 -3.49 14.96
N ARG A 267 16.87 -4.05 13.81
CA ARG A 267 15.89 -4.28 12.76
C ARG A 267 15.56 -5.78 12.79
N ALA A 268 14.31 -6.14 12.50
CA ALA A 268 13.90 -7.54 12.49
C ALA A 268 14.83 -8.40 11.62
N LEU A 269 15.11 -9.63 12.06
CA LEU A 269 15.77 -10.66 11.26
C LEU A 269 15.08 -10.73 9.88
N GLY A 270 15.82 -10.42 8.81
CA GLY A 270 15.28 -10.34 7.43
C GLY A 270 15.19 -8.95 6.79
N SER A 271 15.54 -7.89 7.51
CA SER A 271 15.46 -6.48 7.04
C SER A 271 16.76 -5.94 6.42
N GLU A 272 17.67 -6.82 6.03
CA GLU A 272 18.78 -6.43 5.18
C GLU A 272 18.21 -5.97 3.83
N GLY A 273 18.72 -4.88 3.25
CA GLY A 273 18.37 -4.51 1.88
C GLY A 273 18.92 -5.54 0.88
N TYR A 274 18.45 -5.52 -0.37
CA TYR A 274 19.15 -6.20 -1.45
C TYR A 274 20.44 -5.45 -1.73
N SER A 275 21.59 -6.09 -1.50
CA SER A 275 22.88 -5.58 -1.95
C SER A 275 22.93 -5.59 -3.50
N GLN A 276 23.97 -4.99 -4.06
CA GLN A 276 24.21 -5.06 -5.50
C GLN A 276 24.47 -6.51 -5.95
N THR A 277 25.22 -7.29 -5.15
CA THR A 277 25.47 -8.71 -5.40
C THR A 277 24.19 -9.55 -5.33
N ASP A 278 23.34 -9.32 -4.30
CA ASP A 278 22.03 -9.96 -4.20
C ASP A 278 21.16 -9.67 -5.42
N THR A 279 21.22 -8.44 -5.94
CA THR A 279 20.42 -8.00 -7.08
C THR A 279 20.86 -8.71 -8.36
N TRP A 280 22.16 -8.85 -8.59
CA TRP A 280 22.70 -9.60 -9.73
C TRP A 280 22.40 -11.09 -9.64
N ALA A 281 22.61 -11.70 -8.48
CA ALA A 281 22.29 -13.11 -8.28
C ALA A 281 20.80 -13.39 -8.48
N LEU A 282 19.93 -12.48 -8.02
CA LEU A 282 18.51 -12.57 -8.29
C LEU A 282 18.21 -12.52 -9.80
N LEU A 283 18.79 -11.58 -10.52
CA LEU A 283 18.58 -11.46 -11.98
C LEU A 283 19.04 -12.73 -12.72
N ALA A 284 20.18 -13.30 -12.34
CA ALA A 284 20.65 -14.57 -12.89
C ALA A 284 19.64 -15.71 -12.65
N CYS A 285 19.09 -15.85 -11.44
CA CYS A 285 18.07 -16.87 -11.16
C CYS A 285 16.75 -16.62 -11.91
N VAL A 286 16.33 -15.36 -12.06
CA VAL A 286 15.11 -15.02 -12.84
C VAL A 286 15.32 -15.34 -14.33
N ARG A 287 16.52 -15.07 -14.85
CA ARG A 287 16.89 -15.38 -16.23
C ARG A 287 16.92 -16.88 -16.50
N GLU A 288 17.38 -17.68 -15.54
CA GLU A 288 17.42 -19.14 -15.66
C GLU A 288 16.03 -19.76 -15.66
N VAL A 289 15.11 -19.27 -14.82
CA VAL A 289 13.75 -19.83 -14.72
C VAL A 289 12.79 -19.25 -15.74
N LEU A 290 12.95 -17.98 -16.11
CA LEU A 290 12.00 -17.17 -16.90
C LEU A 290 10.55 -17.34 -16.42
N PRO A 291 10.22 -16.82 -15.23
CA PRO A 291 8.95 -17.11 -14.56
C PRO A 291 7.75 -16.44 -15.23
N THR A 292 6.84 -17.24 -15.79
CA THR A 292 5.58 -16.77 -16.39
C THR A 292 4.38 -16.85 -15.44
N GLU A 293 4.43 -17.76 -14.46
CA GLU A 293 3.32 -18.07 -13.55
C GLU A 293 3.71 -17.87 -12.08
N GLN A 294 2.72 -17.81 -11.19
CA GLN A 294 2.96 -17.60 -9.76
C GLN A 294 3.81 -18.72 -9.14
N SER A 295 3.60 -19.98 -9.54
CA SER A 295 4.35 -21.16 -9.11
C SER A 295 5.84 -21.08 -9.49
N THR A 296 6.14 -20.55 -10.68
CA THR A 296 7.53 -20.43 -11.17
C THR A 296 8.38 -19.44 -10.36
N TRP A 297 7.76 -18.50 -9.62
CA TRP A 297 8.49 -17.60 -8.71
C TRP A 297 9.02 -18.33 -7.46
N GLU A 298 8.43 -19.46 -7.07
CA GLU A 298 8.95 -20.29 -5.98
C GLU A 298 10.22 -21.03 -6.41
N GLN A 299 10.31 -21.42 -7.68
CA GLN A 299 11.53 -22.00 -8.25
C GLN A 299 12.67 -20.98 -8.30
N VAL A 300 12.39 -19.74 -8.71
CA VAL A 300 13.37 -18.63 -8.63
C VAL A 300 13.86 -18.43 -7.20
N LEU A 301 12.94 -18.44 -6.23
CA LEU A 301 13.31 -18.29 -4.83
C LEU A 301 14.21 -19.45 -4.37
N GLN A 302 13.87 -20.69 -4.72
CA GLN A 302 14.65 -21.85 -4.32
C GLN A 302 16.06 -21.80 -4.91
N LEU A 303 16.19 -21.45 -6.20
CA LEU A 303 17.50 -21.25 -6.84
C LEU A 303 18.29 -20.11 -6.19
N TYR A 304 17.64 -19.00 -5.87
CA TYR A 304 18.30 -17.89 -5.18
C TYR A 304 18.80 -18.30 -3.80
N ARG A 305 18.03 -19.11 -3.06
CA ARG A 305 18.44 -19.62 -1.74
C ARG A 305 19.64 -20.54 -1.83
N THR A 306 19.59 -21.51 -2.74
CA THR A 306 20.65 -22.53 -2.87
C THR A 306 21.93 -21.96 -3.46
N LYS A 307 21.83 -21.13 -4.51
CA LYS A 307 23.01 -20.59 -5.21
C LYS A 307 23.61 -19.37 -4.55
N HIS A 308 22.83 -18.56 -3.81
CA HIS A 308 23.31 -17.27 -3.30
C HIS A 308 23.05 -17.04 -1.81
N ALA A 309 21.82 -17.19 -1.32
CA ALA A 309 21.51 -16.76 0.04
C ALA A 309 22.19 -17.61 1.13
N VAL A 310 22.18 -18.94 0.98
CA VAL A 310 22.82 -19.86 1.94
C VAL A 310 24.35 -19.75 1.90
N PRO A 311 25.02 -19.80 0.73
CA PRO A 311 26.49 -19.68 0.68
C PRO A 311 27.02 -18.34 1.23
N ASN A 312 26.26 -17.26 1.10
CA ASN A 312 26.68 -15.92 1.51
C ASN A 312 26.11 -15.49 2.88
N ASN A 313 25.56 -16.43 3.67
CA ASN A 313 24.95 -16.17 4.98
C ASN A 313 23.94 -15.00 4.97
N ARG A 314 23.18 -14.85 3.88
CA ARG A 314 22.18 -13.79 3.72
C ARG A 314 20.86 -14.22 4.35
N ALA A 315 20.09 -13.25 4.83
CA ALA A 315 18.78 -13.53 5.37
C ALA A 315 17.83 -14.16 4.32
N GLN A 316 17.11 -15.20 4.73
CA GLN A 316 16.18 -15.94 3.88
C GLN A 316 15.04 -15.03 3.42
N ARG A 317 14.82 -14.95 2.10
CA ARG A 317 13.72 -14.16 1.49
C ARG A 317 12.49 -15.03 1.23
N ASN A 318 11.38 -14.38 0.92
CA ASN A 318 10.15 -15.03 0.45
C ASN A 318 9.92 -14.73 -1.04
N SER A 319 9.05 -15.53 -1.69
CA SER A 319 8.77 -15.45 -3.12
C SER A 319 8.19 -14.10 -3.51
N THR A 320 7.31 -13.56 -2.67
CA THR A 320 6.72 -12.21 -2.82
C THR A 320 7.80 -11.12 -2.82
N GLY A 321 8.78 -11.18 -1.92
CA GLY A 321 9.85 -10.20 -1.79
C GLY A 321 10.78 -10.20 -2.99
N VAL A 322 11.12 -11.38 -3.52
CA VAL A 322 11.89 -11.56 -4.75
C VAL A 322 11.14 -10.97 -5.95
N LYS A 323 9.85 -11.30 -6.10
CA LYS A 323 8.99 -10.77 -7.17
C LYS A 323 8.81 -9.25 -7.09
N ILE A 324 8.64 -8.71 -5.89
CA ILE A 324 8.55 -7.26 -5.67
C ILE A 324 9.86 -6.58 -6.08
N LYS A 325 11.01 -7.10 -5.66
CA LYS A 325 12.31 -6.53 -5.99
C LYS A 325 12.55 -6.51 -7.50
N PHE A 326 12.25 -7.60 -8.21
CA PHE A 326 12.35 -7.62 -9.67
C PHE A 326 11.44 -6.57 -10.32
N ARG A 327 10.17 -6.46 -9.91
CA ARG A 327 9.27 -5.41 -10.41
C ARG A 327 9.75 -3.99 -10.09
N GLN A 328 10.41 -3.77 -8.95
CA GLN A 328 11.00 -2.47 -8.62
C GLN A 328 12.10 -2.09 -9.61
N LEU A 329 12.91 -3.04 -10.06
CA LEU A 329 13.92 -2.80 -11.10
C LEU A 329 13.25 -2.43 -12.42
N LEU A 330 12.18 -3.11 -12.81
CA LEU A 330 11.44 -2.80 -14.05
C LEU A 330 10.80 -1.41 -14.01
N ASN A 331 10.22 -1.04 -12.86
CA ASN A 331 9.54 0.25 -12.66
C ASN A 331 10.48 1.40 -12.32
N TYR A 332 11.80 1.17 -12.33
CA TYR A 332 12.77 2.22 -12.07
C TYR A 332 12.62 3.35 -13.10
N ARG A 333 12.37 4.57 -12.61
CA ARG A 333 12.29 5.78 -13.43
C ARG A 333 13.64 6.48 -13.45
N GLU A 334 14.08 6.82 -14.65
CA GLU A 334 15.26 7.62 -14.87
C GLU A 334 15.01 9.03 -14.36
N ASN A 335 15.86 9.49 -13.43
CA ASN A 335 15.92 10.88 -13.03
C ASN A 335 17.08 11.50 -13.84
N SER A 336 16.83 12.65 -14.46
CA SER A 336 17.58 13.25 -15.58
C SER A 336 19.07 13.59 -15.36
N SER A 337 19.72 13.08 -14.31
CA SER A 337 21.10 13.40 -13.96
C SER A 337 22.03 12.19 -13.77
N LYS A 338 21.55 10.95 -13.90
CA LYS A 338 22.40 9.75 -13.73
C LYS A 338 22.13 8.69 -14.79
N PRO A 339 23.17 8.03 -15.32
CA PRO A 339 23.01 6.93 -16.27
C PRO A 339 22.22 5.79 -15.62
N LEU A 340 21.39 5.12 -16.42
CA LEU A 340 20.53 4.04 -15.96
C LEU A 340 21.38 2.91 -15.34
N PRO A 341 21.07 2.43 -14.11
CA PRO A 341 21.83 1.35 -13.50
C PRO A 341 21.82 0.08 -14.36
N GLU A 342 22.97 -0.57 -14.50
CA GLU A 342 23.14 -1.78 -15.33
C GLU A 342 22.16 -2.92 -14.94
N THR A 343 21.92 -3.09 -13.63
CA THR A 343 20.93 -4.07 -13.12
C THR A 343 19.50 -3.80 -13.60
N VAL A 344 19.14 -2.54 -13.87
CA VAL A 344 17.83 -2.17 -14.42
C VAL A 344 17.74 -2.53 -15.90
N LEU A 345 18.82 -2.30 -16.65
CA LEU A 345 18.89 -2.69 -18.07
C LEU A 345 18.76 -4.20 -18.21
N GLU A 346 19.52 -4.96 -17.44
CA GLU A 346 19.46 -6.43 -17.44
C GLU A 346 18.06 -6.94 -17.05
N ALA A 347 17.43 -6.36 -16.03
CA ALA A 347 16.06 -6.72 -15.66
C ALA A 347 15.06 -6.52 -16.81
N ARG A 348 15.21 -5.44 -17.58
CA ARG A 348 14.35 -5.17 -18.75
C ARG A 348 14.62 -6.14 -19.89
N VAL A 349 15.86 -6.57 -20.11
CA VAL A 349 16.21 -7.62 -21.08
C VAL A 349 15.53 -8.93 -20.69
N ILE A 350 15.69 -9.37 -19.44
CA ILE A 350 15.08 -10.59 -18.91
C ILE A 350 13.56 -10.53 -19.00
N SER A 351 12.93 -9.38 -18.72
CA SER A 351 11.48 -9.21 -18.86
C SER A 351 11.00 -9.46 -20.29
N LYS A 352 11.74 -8.98 -21.30
CA LYS A 352 11.40 -9.22 -22.71
C LYS A 352 11.51 -10.71 -23.07
N GLU A 353 12.49 -11.40 -22.48
CA GLU A 353 12.71 -12.84 -22.67
C GLU A 353 11.57 -13.67 -22.04
N ILE A 354 11.13 -13.31 -20.83
CA ILE A 354 9.94 -13.89 -20.19
C ILE A 354 8.70 -13.70 -21.08
N ASP A 355 8.49 -12.49 -21.59
CA ASP A 355 7.34 -12.19 -22.46
C ASP A 355 7.40 -12.96 -23.78
N ALA A 356 8.59 -13.17 -24.36
CA ALA A 356 8.77 -13.99 -25.56
C ALA A 356 8.44 -15.46 -25.29
N ARG A 357 8.91 -16.02 -24.17
CA ARG A 357 8.59 -17.39 -23.77
C ARG A 357 7.09 -17.58 -23.53
N GLY A 358 6.44 -16.60 -22.91
CA GLY A 358 5.00 -16.59 -22.68
C GLY A 358 4.16 -16.53 -23.96
N ARG A 359 4.71 -15.97 -25.06
CA ARG A 359 4.06 -15.99 -26.39
C ARG A 359 4.22 -17.34 -27.08
N ASN A 360 5.41 -17.94 -27.03
CA ASN A 360 5.68 -19.21 -27.72
C ASN A 360 4.85 -20.38 -27.16
N ARG A 361 4.67 -20.46 -25.84
CA ARG A 361 3.81 -21.50 -25.21
C ARG A 361 2.34 -21.43 -25.62
N LYS A 362 1.85 -20.26 -26.06
CA LYS A 362 0.46 -20.13 -26.54
C LYS A 362 0.29 -20.65 -27.96
N HIS A 363 1.37 -20.73 -28.74
CA HIS A 363 1.34 -21.26 -30.11
C HIS A 363 1.42 -22.80 -30.12
N GLU A 364 2.23 -23.41 -29.26
CA GLU A 364 2.38 -24.88 -29.19
C GLU A 364 1.10 -25.59 -28.72
N HIS A 365 0.23 -24.92 -27.96
CA HIS A 365 -1.03 -25.52 -27.51
C HIS A 365 -2.07 -25.65 -28.63
N LEU A 366 -1.94 -24.90 -29.73
CA LEU A 366 -2.89 -24.96 -30.84
C LEU A 366 -2.56 -26.03 -31.90
N ASP A 367 -1.33 -26.56 -31.91
CA ASP A 367 -0.87 -27.52 -32.93
C ASP A 367 -0.82 -28.99 -32.45
N SER A 368 -1.03 -29.23 -31.15
CA SER A 368 -0.96 -30.59 -30.58
C SER A 368 -2.30 -31.35 -30.58
N GLY A 369 -3.27 -30.91 -31.41
CA GLY A 369 -4.63 -31.44 -31.45
C GLY A 369 -4.99 -32.25 -32.71
N LEU A 370 -4.09 -32.38 -33.67
CA LEU A 370 -4.37 -33.10 -34.92
C LEU A 370 -3.20 -34.02 -35.29
N ASP A 371 -3.11 -35.20 -34.65
CA ASP A 371 -2.92 -36.42 -35.43
C ASP A 371 -3.22 -37.69 -34.61
N ALA A 372 -4.23 -38.44 -35.04
CA ALA A 372 -4.31 -39.87 -34.80
C ALA A 372 -5.17 -40.51 -35.90
N SER A 373 -4.46 -41.12 -36.85
CA SER A 373 -4.83 -42.32 -37.63
C SER A 373 -5.26 -42.15 -39.10
N LEU A 374 -4.29 -42.54 -39.94
CA LEU A 374 -4.36 -43.60 -40.96
C LEU A 374 -4.73 -43.23 -42.41
N SER A 375 -3.66 -43.01 -43.19
CA SER A 375 -3.16 -43.84 -44.31
C SER A 375 -3.95 -44.05 -45.61
N HIS A 376 -3.21 -43.83 -46.72
CA HIS A 376 -3.35 -44.34 -48.10
C HIS A 376 -4.51 -43.74 -48.94
N THR A 377 -4.37 -43.31 -50.20
CA THR A 377 -3.61 -43.85 -51.35
C THR A 377 -3.21 -42.77 -52.37
N SER A 378 -2.19 -43.10 -53.17
CA SER A 378 -1.63 -42.45 -54.37
C SER A 378 -2.67 -42.06 -55.44
N ASP A 379 -2.40 -41.02 -56.25
CA ASP A 379 -1.88 -41.20 -57.62
C ASP A 379 -1.64 -39.88 -58.37
N GLU A 380 -0.64 -39.94 -59.26
CA GLU A 380 -0.17 -38.93 -60.21
C GLU A 380 -1.25 -38.51 -61.23
N LEU A 381 -1.17 -37.28 -61.74
CA LEU A 381 -0.87 -37.00 -63.16
C LEU A 381 -0.87 -35.50 -63.49
N ALA A 382 -0.07 -35.18 -64.49
CA ALA A 382 0.36 -33.86 -64.93
C ALA A 382 -0.62 -33.14 -65.88
N SER A 383 -0.30 -31.85 -66.13
CA SER A 383 -0.25 -31.20 -67.46
C SER A 383 -1.30 -30.11 -67.81
N ASN A 384 -0.74 -28.91 -68.03
CA ASN A 384 -0.97 -27.93 -69.11
C ASN A 384 -2.22 -27.03 -69.24
N GLY A 385 -1.94 -25.75 -69.60
CA GLY A 385 -2.76 -24.83 -70.41
C GLY A 385 -3.28 -23.59 -69.66
N SER A 386 -2.72 -22.37 -69.85
CA SER A 386 -3.16 -21.28 -70.77
C SER A 386 -4.63 -20.86 -70.57
N GLU A 387 -5.11 -19.61 -70.54
CA GLU A 387 -4.65 -18.26 -70.90
C GLU A 387 -5.78 -17.26 -70.49
N ASP A 388 -5.44 -15.97 -70.33
CA ASP A 388 -6.26 -14.75 -70.56
C ASP A 388 -7.74 -14.59 -70.16
N ASN A 389 -8.06 -13.58 -69.33
CA ASN A 389 -8.65 -12.29 -69.78
C ASN A 389 -9.19 -11.36 -68.65
N ARG A 390 -8.56 -10.18 -68.56
CA ARG A 390 -9.09 -8.78 -68.60
C ARG A 390 -10.51 -8.38 -68.10
N ALA A 391 -10.49 -7.26 -67.34
CA ALA A 391 -11.51 -6.19 -67.16
C ALA A 391 -12.82 -6.54 -66.42
N GLY A 392 -13.46 -5.70 -65.61
CA GLY A 392 -13.39 -4.27 -65.32
C GLY A 392 -14.79 -3.81 -64.86
N LEU A 393 -14.88 -2.63 -64.21
CA LEU A 393 -16.10 -1.83 -63.91
C LEU A 393 -16.88 -2.25 -62.62
N SER A 394 -17.00 -1.45 -61.55
CA SER A 394 -17.48 -0.05 -61.33
C SER A 394 -19.00 0.12 -61.35
N HIS A 395 -19.60 0.45 -60.18
CA HIS A 395 -20.74 1.35 -59.88
C HIS A 395 -21.30 0.87 -58.53
N ASP A 396 -21.23 1.55 -57.38
CA ASP A 396 -21.60 2.91 -56.95
C ASP A 396 -23.03 3.36 -57.28
N GLU A 397 -23.60 4.12 -56.33
CA GLU A 397 -24.89 4.81 -56.33
C GLU A 397 -26.17 3.97 -56.13
N GLN A 398 -27.19 4.40 -55.39
CA GLN A 398 -27.43 5.52 -54.47
C GLN A 398 -28.88 5.37 -53.97
N ARG A 399 -29.15 5.93 -52.77
CA ARG A 399 -30.39 6.65 -52.38
C ARG A 399 -31.71 5.85 -52.37
N SER A 400 -32.76 6.22 -51.63
CA SER A 400 -33.12 7.31 -50.72
C SER A 400 -34.41 6.81 -50.05
N SER A 401 -34.53 6.76 -48.72
CA SER A 401 -35.10 7.80 -47.85
C SER A 401 -36.58 8.20 -48.10
N LYS A 402 -37.30 8.33 -46.97
CA LYS A 402 -38.59 9.02 -46.67
C LYS A 402 -39.87 8.19 -46.92
N LYS A 403 -40.92 8.24 -46.09
CA LYS A 403 -41.37 9.10 -44.96
C LYS A 403 -42.49 8.30 -44.23
N ARG A 404 -42.50 8.16 -42.90
CA ARG A 404 -43.35 8.87 -41.90
C ARG A 404 -44.82 9.13 -42.27
N LEU A 405 -45.74 8.66 -41.41
CA LEU A 405 -46.80 9.35 -40.61
C LEU A 405 -47.65 8.22 -39.96
N ASP A 406 -47.65 8.02 -38.64
CA ASP A 406 -48.36 8.68 -37.52
C ASP A 406 -49.83 8.26 -37.30
N VAL A 407 -50.18 8.18 -35.99
CA VAL A 407 -51.49 8.23 -35.31
C VAL A 407 -52.19 6.90 -34.88
N ASP A 408 -51.98 6.57 -33.59
CA ASP A 408 -52.90 6.30 -32.46
C ASP A 408 -54.17 5.40 -32.49
N ALA A 409 -54.38 4.84 -31.28
CA ALA A 409 -55.64 4.57 -30.54
C ALA A 409 -56.28 3.16 -30.50
N THR A 410 -55.94 2.44 -29.42
CA THR A 410 -56.82 1.85 -28.36
C THR A 410 -58.18 1.15 -28.65
N VAL A 411 -58.25 -0.11 -28.16
CA VAL A 411 -59.26 -0.71 -27.25
C VAL A 411 -60.55 -1.38 -27.81
N ALA A 412 -60.75 -2.62 -27.32
CA ALA A 412 -62.00 -3.34 -27.00
C ALA A 412 -62.70 -4.30 -28.02
N THR A 413 -62.60 -5.60 -27.70
CA THR A 413 -63.72 -6.49 -27.29
C THR A 413 -64.58 -7.22 -28.35
N SER A 414 -64.40 -8.56 -28.37
CA SER A 414 -65.36 -9.69 -28.42
C SER A 414 -66.42 -9.90 -29.52
N ILE A 415 -66.34 -11.14 -30.05
CA ILE A 415 -67.40 -12.15 -30.33
C ILE A 415 -68.13 -12.12 -31.68
N GLY A 416 -68.12 -13.31 -32.30
CA GLY A 416 -69.05 -13.81 -33.33
C GLY A 416 -68.39 -13.93 -34.70
N SER A 417 -68.51 -14.98 -35.49
CA SER A 417 -69.22 -16.25 -35.40
C SER A 417 -68.81 -17.04 -36.65
N LEU A 418 -68.70 -18.36 -36.48
CA LEU A 418 -68.78 -19.47 -37.44
C LEU A 418 -68.78 -19.26 -38.98
N GLN A 419 -68.11 -20.25 -39.60
CA GLN A 419 -68.32 -20.88 -40.91
C GLN A 419 -67.60 -20.31 -42.14
N GLN A 420 -66.47 -20.95 -42.47
CA GLN A 420 -66.16 -21.47 -43.82
C GLN A 420 -64.97 -22.43 -43.67
N SER A 421 -65.19 -23.74 -43.67
CA SER A 421 -65.48 -24.64 -44.79
C SER A 421 -64.21 -25.39 -45.19
N LEU A 422 -64.26 -26.70 -44.90
CA LEU A 422 -63.79 -27.79 -45.77
C LEU A 422 -62.43 -27.57 -46.43
N ASN A 423 -61.38 -28.05 -45.76
CA ASN A 423 -60.25 -28.78 -46.36
C ASN A 423 -59.29 -29.28 -45.26
N GLU A 424 -59.75 -30.21 -44.42
CA GLU A 424 -58.95 -30.72 -43.31
C GLU A 424 -59.08 -32.23 -43.16
N SER A 425 -58.68 -33.00 -44.17
CA SER A 425 -58.75 -34.47 -44.09
C SER A 425 -57.77 -35.22 -44.99
N VAL A 426 -56.54 -34.73 -45.23
CA VAL A 426 -55.43 -35.58 -45.76
C VAL A 426 -54.05 -35.27 -45.15
N LYS A 427 -53.90 -34.32 -44.20
CA LYS A 427 -52.59 -33.98 -43.59
C LYS A 427 -52.44 -34.34 -42.10
N ARG A 428 -53.32 -35.18 -41.53
CA ARG A 428 -53.26 -35.53 -40.08
C ARG A 428 -52.45 -36.78 -39.70
N GLN A 429 -51.85 -37.51 -40.65
CA GLN A 429 -51.10 -38.74 -40.33
C GLN A 429 -49.57 -38.61 -40.39
N LYS A 430 -49.03 -37.47 -40.87
CA LYS A 430 -47.57 -37.19 -40.82
C LYS A 430 -47.14 -36.23 -39.71
N HIS A 431 -48.08 -35.55 -39.05
CA HIS A 431 -47.76 -34.69 -37.88
C HIS A 431 -47.76 -35.46 -36.55
N ALA A 432 -48.38 -36.64 -36.46
CA ALA A 432 -48.41 -37.41 -35.21
C ALA A 432 -47.05 -38.06 -34.84
N MET A 433 -46.16 -38.31 -35.81
CA MET A 433 -44.82 -38.86 -35.54
C MET A 433 -43.69 -37.82 -35.44
N SER A 434 -43.96 -36.56 -35.84
CA SER A 434 -42.99 -35.46 -35.73
C SER A 434 -43.11 -34.67 -34.42
N VAL A 435 -44.23 -34.79 -33.71
CA VAL A 435 -44.45 -34.13 -32.41
C VAL A 435 -43.78 -34.89 -31.27
N GLN A 436 -43.66 -36.23 -31.36
CA GLN A 436 -42.98 -37.04 -30.35
C GLN A 436 -41.46 -36.80 -30.27
N SER A 437 -40.81 -36.36 -31.35
CA SER A 437 -39.37 -36.09 -31.34
C SER A 437 -39.02 -34.73 -30.73
N GLN A 438 -39.88 -33.72 -30.86
CA GLN A 438 -39.65 -32.39 -30.26
C GLN A 438 -39.88 -32.39 -28.74
N ASP A 439 -40.79 -33.23 -28.24
CA ASP A 439 -41.04 -33.34 -26.79
C ASP A 439 -39.83 -33.94 -26.04
N LEU A 440 -39.12 -34.91 -26.64
CA LEU A 440 -37.93 -35.52 -26.02
C LEU A 440 -36.75 -34.53 -25.93
N ASP A 441 -36.53 -33.71 -26.96
CA ASP A 441 -35.51 -32.66 -26.94
C ASP A 441 -35.85 -31.56 -25.92
N SER A 442 -37.14 -31.25 -25.77
CA SER A 442 -37.61 -30.28 -24.77
C SER A 442 -37.40 -30.78 -23.33
N GLU A 443 -37.57 -32.08 -23.09
CA GLU A 443 -37.37 -32.67 -21.77
C GLU A 443 -35.86 -32.80 -21.45
N SER A 444 -35.03 -33.12 -22.45
CA SER A 444 -33.57 -33.11 -22.31
C SER A 444 -33.04 -31.73 -21.89
N LEU A 445 -33.53 -30.66 -22.53
CA LEU A 445 -33.17 -29.29 -22.18
C LEU A 445 -33.62 -28.91 -20.76
N ARG A 446 -34.80 -29.36 -20.31
CA ARG A 446 -35.27 -29.11 -18.94
C ARG A 446 -34.39 -29.79 -17.90
N VAL A 447 -33.99 -31.04 -18.14
CA VAL A 447 -33.07 -31.77 -17.26
C VAL A 447 -31.70 -31.10 -17.23
N GLU A 448 -31.20 -30.63 -18.37
CA GLU A 448 -29.93 -29.89 -18.42
C GLU A 448 -30.01 -28.58 -17.61
N ILE A 449 -31.08 -27.79 -17.78
CA ILE A 449 -31.31 -26.56 -17.02
C ILE A 449 -31.37 -26.86 -15.51
N ALA A 450 -32.15 -27.85 -15.09
CA ALA A 450 -32.27 -28.23 -13.68
C ALA A 450 -30.93 -28.69 -13.09
N SER A 451 -30.16 -29.49 -13.84
CA SER A 451 -28.83 -29.96 -13.40
C SER A 451 -27.82 -28.81 -13.25
N ARG A 452 -27.89 -27.82 -14.15
CA ARG A 452 -27.07 -26.61 -14.11
C ARG A 452 -27.45 -25.71 -12.95
N GLU A 453 -28.73 -25.51 -12.69
CA GLU A 453 -29.23 -24.76 -11.54
C GLU A 453 -28.80 -25.40 -10.22
N LEU A 454 -28.91 -26.73 -10.12
CA LEU A 454 -28.48 -27.48 -8.94
C LEU A 454 -26.96 -27.36 -8.71
N THR A 455 -26.17 -27.35 -9.79
CA THR A 455 -24.72 -27.09 -9.73
C THR A 455 -24.42 -25.68 -9.24
N LEU A 456 -25.16 -24.67 -9.72
CA LEU A 456 -24.99 -23.28 -9.26
C LEU A 456 -25.40 -23.10 -7.79
N LEU A 457 -26.42 -23.81 -7.32
CA LEU A 457 -26.81 -23.81 -5.91
C LEU A 457 -25.72 -24.42 -5.02
N ARG A 458 -25.17 -25.58 -5.38
CA ARG A 458 -24.03 -26.18 -4.67
C ARG A 458 -22.83 -25.24 -4.63
N GLN A 459 -22.53 -24.54 -5.71
CA GLN A 459 -21.45 -23.55 -5.74
C GLN A 459 -21.72 -22.31 -4.86
N ARG A 460 -22.99 -21.90 -4.69
CA ARG A 460 -23.35 -20.82 -3.76
C ARG A 460 -23.20 -21.29 -2.31
N GLU A 461 -23.72 -22.46 -2.00
CA GLU A 461 -23.62 -23.08 -0.68
C GLU A 461 -22.15 -23.29 -0.28
N GLN A 462 -21.31 -23.76 -1.20
CA GLN A 462 -19.87 -23.91 -0.98
C GLN A 462 -19.21 -22.55 -0.67
N ARG A 463 -19.52 -21.50 -1.44
CA ARG A 463 -18.99 -20.15 -1.19
C ARG A 463 -19.45 -19.59 0.15
N GLU A 464 -20.69 -19.84 0.56
CA GLU A 464 -21.18 -19.45 1.88
C GLU A 464 -20.48 -20.22 3.00
N ALA A 465 -20.23 -21.52 2.82
CA ALA A 465 -19.48 -22.33 3.77
C ALA A 465 -18.03 -21.83 3.91
N GLU A 466 -17.36 -21.53 2.79
CA GLU A 466 -16.01 -20.95 2.76
C GLU A 466 -15.97 -19.59 3.48
N LEU A 467 -16.97 -18.72 3.25
CA LEU A 467 -17.08 -17.45 3.96
C LEU A 467 -17.27 -17.63 5.47
N ARG A 468 -18.14 -18.56 5.90
CA ARG A 468 -18.33 -18.87 7.33
C ARG A 468 -17.04 -19.40 7.98
N VAL A 469 -16.28 -20.24 7.28
CA VAL A 469 -14.99 -20.74 7.76
C VAL A 469 -13.99 -19.59 7.88
N TRP A 470 -13.91 -18.74 6.86
CA TRP A 470 -13.03 -17.57 6.87
C TRP A 470 -13.36 -16.57 7.99
N GLU A 471 -14.64 -16.32 8.26
CA GLU A 471 -15.07 -15.46 9.38
C GLU A 471 -14.72 -16.06 10.75
N LYS A 472 -14.91 -17.37 10.93
CA LYS A 472 -14.47 -18.07 12.15
C LYS A 472 -12.96 -17.99 12.34
N GLU A 473 -12.19 -18.17 11.28
CA GLU A 473 -10.74 -18.07 11.34
C GLU A 473 -10.27 -16.63 11.60
N ARG A 474 -10.96 -15.63 11.03
CA ARG A 474 -10.70 -14.22 11.29
C ARG A 474 -10.97 -13.86 12.75
N THR A 475 -12.12 -14.25 13.30
CA THR A 475 -12.49 -13.98 14.69
C THR A 475 -11.55 -14.70 15.68
N MET A 476 -11.09 -15.91 15.36
CA MET A 476 -10.05 -16.60 16.12
C MET A 476 -8.73 -15.81 16.15
N ARG A 477 -8.26 -15.31 15.01
CA ARG A 477 -7.03 -14.48 14.95
C ARG A 477 -7.19 -13.16 15.71
N GLU A 478 -8.36 -12.53 15.62
CA GLU A 478 -8.69 -11.30 16.36
C GLU A 478 -8.62 -11.56 17.87
N LYS A 479 -9.22 -12.68 18.32
CA LYS A 479 -9.17 -13.11 19.72
C LYS A 479 -7.73 -13.37 20.18
N GLN A 480 -6.94 -14.10 19.39
CA GLN A 480 -5.51 -14.32 19.70
C GLN A 480 -4.72 -13.02 19.82
N ARG A 481 -5.01 -12.00 18.98
CA ARG A 481 -4.39 -10.67 19.12
C ARG A 481 -4.78 -9.99 20.44
N MET A 482 -6.06 -10.02 20.80
CA MET A 482 -6.53 -9.45 22.07
C MET A 482 -5.91 -10.15 23.29
N ASP A 483 -5.80 -11.47 23.25
CA ASP A 483 -5.17 -12.26 24.31
C ASP A 483 -3.66 -11.92 24.42
N MET A 484 -2.98 -11.77 23.29
CA MET A 484 -1.57 -11.32 23.23
C MET A 484 -1.38 -9.90 23.78
N GLU A 485 -2.24 -8.94 23.42
CA GLU A 485 -2.17 -7.57 23.94
C GLU A 485 -2.38 -7.53 25.45
N THR A 486 -3.35 -8.31 25.95
CA THR A 486 -3.60 -8.47 27.38
C THR A 486 -2.40 -9.10 28.10
N TRP A 487 -1.77 -10.12 27.49
CA TRP A 487 -0.55 -10.73 28.02
C TRP A 487 0.61 -9.73 28.14
N VAL A 488 0.83 -8.92 27.11
CA VAL A 488 1.87 -7.88 27.11
C VAL A 488 1.60 -6.86 28.20
N PHE A 489 0.37 -6.38 28.32
CA PHE A 489 -0.04 -5.45 29.37
C PHE A 489 0.24 -6.00 30.79
N VAL A 490 -0.14 -7.26 31.05
CA VAL A 490 0.11 -7.92 32.34
C VAL A 490 1.61 -8.03 32.62
N CYS A 491 2.43 -8.39 31.63
CA CYS A 491 3.88 -8.47 31.77
C CYS A 491 4.52 -7.09 32.02
N ASP A 492 4.02 -6.05 31.37
CA ASP A 492 4.49 -4.67 31.55
C ASP A 492 4.15 -4.14 32.94
N ARG A 493 2.91 -4.33 33.39
CA ARG A 493 2.49 -3.92 34.73
C ARG A 493 3.27 -4.65 35.82
N LEU A 494 3.50 -5.96 35.69
CA LEU A 494 4.36 -6.71 36.61
C LEU A 494 5.78 -6.14 36.69
N ARG A 495 6.38 -5.77 35.54
CA ARG A 495 7.71 -5.14 35.50
C ARG A 495 7.72 -3.79 36.21
N THR A 496 6.67 -3.00 36.06
CA THR A 496 6.53 -1.70 36.72
C THR A 496 6.39 -1.86 38.24
N LEU A 497 5.49 -2.74 38.70
CA LEU A 497 5.29 -3.02 40.13
C LEU A 497 6.55 -3.53 40.82
N HIS A 498 7.35 -4.37 40.14
CA HIS A 498 8.63 -4.81 40.68
C HIS A 498 9.64 -3.67 40.87
N ARG A 499 9.59 -2.61 40.05
CA ARG A 499 10.42 -1.41 40.23
C ARG A 499 9.89 -0.52 41.34
N GLU A 500 8.57 -0.33 41.41
CA GLU A 500 7.92 0.43 42.48
C GLU A 500 8.22 -0.20 43.84
N ARG A 501 8.07 -1.53 43.96
CA ARG A 501 8.43 -2.29 45.16
C ARG A 501 9.88 -2.09 45.61
N ALA A 502 10.81 -1.89 44.68
CA ALA A 502 12.23 -1.75 45.01
C ALA A 502 12.59 -0.37 45.59
N ILE A 503 11.73 0.63 45.38
CA ILE A 503 11.97 2.02 45.79
C ILE A 503 11.11 2.40 47.00
N GLU A 504 9.93 1.77 47.14
CA GLU A 504 8.98 2.08 48.20
C GLU A 504 9.45 1.62 49.58
N GLN A 505 9.33 2.51 50.57
CA GLN A 505 9.70 2.24 51.96
C GLN A 505 8.48 2.12 52.88
N ASN A 506 7.32 2.63 52.44
CA ASN A 506 6.10 2.55 53.22
C ASN A 506 5.52 1.12 53.19
N LEU A 507 5.46 0.47 54.35
CA LEU A 507 5.02 -0.92 54.49
C LEU A 507 3.60 -1.16 53.95
N ASN A 508 2.67 -0.23 54.17
CA ASN A 508 1.29 -0.38 53.69
C ASN A 508 1.23 -0.43 52.16
N ILE A 509 2.02 0.42 51.49
CA ILE A 509 2.08 0.48 50.03
C ILE A 509 2.79 -0.76 49.48
N VAL A 510 3.83 -1.25 50.17
CA VAL A 510 4.53 -2.48 49.80
C VAL A 510 3.58 -3.68 49.82
N ASP A 511 2.70 -3.78 50.81
CA ASP A 511 1.72 -4.87 50.90
C ASP A 511 0.70 -4.80 49.76
N GLU A 512 0.16 -3.62 49.44
CA GLU A 512 -0.72 -3.42 48.27
C GLU A 512 -0.04 -3.81 46.94
N ILE A 513 1.23 -3.40 46.76
CA ILE A 513 2.02 -3.77 45.58
C ILE A 513 2.21 -5.30 45.51
N ASN A 514 2.44 -5.96 46.64
CA ASN A 514 2.61 -7.42 46.70
C ASN A 514 1.33 -8.17 46.34
N GLU A 515 0.17 -7.70 46.80
CA GLU A 515 -1.14 -8.23 46.44
C GLU A 515 -1.41 -8.09 44.94
N GLU A 516 -1.15 -6.91 44.36
CA GLU A 516 -1.33 -6.69 42.91
C GLU A 516 -0.41 -7.60 42.08
N ILE A 517 0.87 -7.75 42.49
CA ILE A 517 1.81 -8.69 41.86
C ILE A 517 1.26 -10.13 41.91
N ALA A 518 0.71 -10.56 43.05
CA ALA A 518 0.14 -11.90 43.18
C ALA A 518 -1.05 -12.12 42.24
N MET A 519 -1.99 -11.16 42.19
CA MET A 519 -3.12 -11.20 41.27
C MET A 519 -2.69 -11.25 39.79
N LEU A 520 -1.72 -10.41 39.40
CA LEU A 520 -1.22 -10.37 38.03
C LEU A 520 -0.44 -11.63 37.64
N LYS A 521 0.24 -12.30 38.59
CA LYS A 521 0.86 -13.60 38.33
C LYS A 521 -0.17 -14.68 38.03
N ILE A 522 -1.28 -14.73 38.78
CA ILE A 522 -2.40 -15.65 38.51
C ILE A 522 -2.99 -15.36 37.12
N LYS A 523 -3.27 -14.10 36.83
CA LYS A 523 -3.80 -13.68 35.52
C LYS A 523 -2.85 -14.02 34.37
N LYS A 524 -1.54 -13.82 34.57
CA LYS A 524 -0.52 -14.23 33.61
C LYS A 524 -0.59 -15.74 33.39
N GLN A 525 -0.63 -16.57 34.43
CA GLN A 525 -0.72 -18.02 34.27
C GLN A 525 -1.99 -18.45 33.51
N GLN A 526 -3.14 -17.82 33.79
CA GLN A 526 -4.38 -18.08 33.06
C GLN A 526 -4.26 -17.74 31.57
N LEU A 527 -3.68 -16.58 31.23
CA LEU A 527 -3.46 -16.20 29.83
C LEU A 527 -2.46 -17.14 29.14
N ALA A 528 -1.44 -17.64 29.85
CA ALA A 528 -0.52 -18.64 29.31
C ALA A 528 -1.26 -19.92 28.91
N SER A 529 -2.19 -20.37 29.77
CA SER A 529 -2.99 -21.57 29.50
C SER A 529 -4.01 -21.40 28.36
N LEU A 530 -4.45 -20.16 28.09
CA LEU A 530 -5.35 -19.86 26.96
C LEU A 530 -4.62 -19.80 25.61
N MET A 531 -3.31 -19.56 25.63
CA MET A 531 -2.48 -19.42 24.44
C MET A 531 -1.71 -20.70 24.06
N ALA A 532 -1.59 -21.64 25.00
CA ALA A 532 -1.04 -22.98 24.77
C ALA A 532 -2.07 -23.86 24.06
#